data_AF-A0A8H7WLR6-F1
#
_entry.id   AF-A0A8H7WLR6-F1
#
_cell.length_a   1.000
_cell.length_b   1.000
_cell.length_c   1.000
_cell.angle_alpha   90.00
_cell.angle_beta   90.00
_cell.angle_gamma   90.00
#
_symmetry.space_group_name_H-M   'P 1'
#
loop_
_entity.id
_entity.type
_entity.pdbx_description
1 polymer ?
#
loop_
_entity_poly.entity_id
_entity_poly.type
_entity_poly.pdbx_seq_one_letter_code
_entity_poly.pdbx_strand_id
1 'polypeptide(L)'
;MPTTTPSLSSPPNPNPDSNPNPKPTHLIIVCCHAIYTGSSSPSTAFPSDPSNWLLAPFQTGEIPTFTAHMQAGLSLLASSGITSENGGESNDALLVFSGSKTRPEIDKSEARGYLDFCIRNEFWGILKPVSDGNQTSQSSESKLDQNQNQNPTPILNPDPPHPGGDIKDSTPAVKAEGEPIQYHHQSSIHLDNQALDSYHNILFPLLLFHTHTHTWPSLLTIITHAFKRPRFMTLHIPALRYPAHRVRFVGIDPEYMREGDEMFDE
;
A
#
# COMPACT_ATOMS: atom_id res chain seq x y z
N MET A 1 38.38 50.78 34.97
CA MET A 1 37.45 49.74 35.47
C MET A 1 37.22 48.75 34.35
N PRO A 2 37.44 47.43 34.54
CA PRO A 2 37.08 46.44 33.53
C PRO A 2 35.62 46.00 33.75
N THR A 3 34.86 45.93 32.66
CA THR A 3 33.45 45.52 32.65
C THR A 3 33.39 43.99 32.57
N THR A 4 32.87 43.34 33.61
CA THR A 4 32.63 41.89 33.67
C THR A 4 31.32 41.55 32.97
N THR A 5 31.36 40.72 31.94
CA THR A 5 30.18 40.09 31.34
C THR A 5 29.71 38.91 32.21
N PRO A 6 28.39 38.76 32.46
CA PRO A 6 27.87 37.63 33.22
C PRO A 6 27.74 36.39 32.31
N SER A 7 28.26 35.26 32.79
CA SER A 7 28.11 33.92 32.20
C SER A 7 26.67 33.42 32.42
N LEU A 8 25.92 33.21 31.33
CA LEU A 8 24.64 32.49 31.37
C LEU A 8 24.92 31.00 31.63
N SER A 9 24.38 30.45 32.73
CA SER A 9 24.37 29.01 32.99
C SER A 9 23.44 28.31 31.99
N SER A 10 23.95 27.27 31.33
CA SER A 10 23.17 26.40 30.44
C SER A 10 22.00 25.73 31.18
N PRO A 11 20.84 25.52 30.52
CA PRO A 11 19.72 24.80 31.14
C PRO A 11 20.08 23.32 31.38
N PRO A 12 19.43 22.66 32.37
CA PRO A 12 19.67 21.25 32.66
C PRO A 12 19.27 20.37 31.47
N ASN A 13 20.14 19.41 31.16
CA ASN A 13 19.98 18.44 30.08
C ASN A 13 18.73 17.57 30.36
N PRO A 14 17.70 17.54 29.49
CA PRO A 14 16.60 16.59 29.64
C PRO A 14 17.13 15.17 29.44
N ASN A 15 16.79 14.29 30.38
CA ASN A 15 17.15 12.87 30.40
C ASN A 15 16.79 12.19 29.05
N PRO A 16 17.71 11.49 28.36
CA PRO A 16 17.46 10.99 27.00
C PRO A 16 16.56 9.73 26.90
N ASP A 17 16.25 9.06 28.01
CA ASP A 17 15.77 7.66 27.94
C ASP A 17 14.34 7.41 28.44
N SER A 18 13.36 8.25 28.04
CA SER A 18 11.96 7.97 28.38
C SER A 18 10.99 8.15 27.22
N ASN A 19 11.29 7.53 26.07
CA ASN A 19 10.26 7.31 25.05
C ASN A 19 9.92 5.81 24.99
N PRO A 20 8.76 5.38 25.52
CA PRO A 20 8.41 3.96 25.66
C PRO A 20 8.09 3.25 24.33
N ASN A 21 8.19 3.94 23.19
CA ASN A 21 7.98 3.36 21.88
C ASN A 21 9.20 3.65 20.99
N PRO A 22 9.93 2.63 20.52
CA PRO A 22 11.06 2.85 19.62
C PRO A 22 10.55 3.52 18.34
N LYS A 23 11.22 4.58 17.93
CA LYS A 23 10.86 5.30 16.71
C LYS A 23 11.33 4.51 15.50
N PRO A 24 10.57 4.52 14.38
CA PRO A 24 11.03 3.93 13.13
C PRO A 24 12.38 4.50 12.71
N THR A 25 13.27 3.66 12.20
CA THR A 25 14.58 4.06 11.67
C THR A 25 14.71 3.81 10.16
N HIS A 26 13.78 3.07 9.56
CA HIS A 26 13.78 2.70 8.15
C HIS A 26 12.65 3.42 7.39
N LEU A 27 13.00 4.18 6.35
CA LEU A 27 12.04 4.75 5.42
C LEU A 27 11.98 3.89 4.14
N ILE A 28 10.80 3.37 3.82
CA ILE A 28 10.51 2.65 2.58
C ILE A 28 9.66 3.56 1.70
N ILE A 29 10.08 3.80 0.46
CA ILE A 29 9.37 4.64 -0.50
C ILE A 29 8.96 3.78 -1.68
N VAL A 30 7.67 3.79 -2.01
CA VAL A 30 7.16 3.33 -3.31
C VAL A 30 6.84 4.56 -4.14
N CYS A 31 7.63 4.78 -5.21
CA CYS A 31 7.36 5.86 -6.14
C CYS A 31 6.20 5.47 -7.05
N CYS A 32 5.12 6.24 -7.04
CA CYS A 32 3.98 6.00 -7.89
C CYS A 32 4.20 6.56 -9.30
N HIS A 33 3.48 6.01 -10.29
CA HIS A 33 3.53 6.46 -11.68
C HIS A 33 2.14 6.51 -12.35
N ALA A 34 1.09 6.03 -11.69
CA ALA A 34 -0.26 5.92 -12.25
C ALA A 34 -1.32 6.08 -11.14
N ILE A 35 -2.56 6.36 -11.53
CA ILE A 35 -3.66 6.56 -10.56
C ILE A 35 -4.68 5.44 -10.71
N TYR A 36 -4.84 4.63 -9.66
CA TYR A 36 -5.97 3.72 -9.55
C TYR A 36 -7.26 4.51 -9.28
N THR A 37 -8.21 4.44 -10.21
CA THR A 37 -9.45 5.23 -10.19
C THR A 37 -10.56 4.55 -9.38
N GLY A 38 -10.46 3.23 -9.16
CA GLY A 38 -11.52 2.43 -8.53
C GLY A 38 -12.36 1.70 -9.57
N SER A 39 -12.99 0.59 -9.18
CA SER A 39 -13.89 -0.13 -10.09
C SER A 39 -15.31 0.41 -10.02
N SER A 40 -15.90 0.64 -11.20
CA SER A 40 -17.32 0.96 -11.35
C SER A 40 -18.22 -0.26 -11.13
N SER A 41 -17.66 -1.48 -11.11
CA SER A 41 -18.39 -2.73 -10.94
C SER A 41 -18.08 -3.39 -9.58
N PRO A 42 -19.10 -3.81 -8.82
CA PRO A 42 -18.91 -4.63 -7.64
C PRO A 42 -18.48 -6.07 -7.98
N SER A 43 -18.54 -6.47 -9.26
CA SER A 43 -18.03 -7.78 -9.70
C SER A 43 -16.51 -7.81 -9.62
N THR A 44 -15.96 -8.98 -9.29
CA THR A 44 -14.55 -9.34 -9.11
C THR A 44 -13.67 -9.21 -10.37
N ALA A 45 -13.96 -8.23 -11.24
CA ALA A 45 -13.14 -7.88 -12.38
C ALA A 45 -11.70 -7.66 -11.88
N PHE A 46 -10.80 -8.43 -12.48
CA PHE A 46 -9.47 -8.74 -12.01
C PHE A 46 -8.69 -7.51 -11.49
N PRO A 47 -7.78 -7.69 -10.51
CA PRO A 47 -6.91 -6.62 -10.00
C PRO A 47 -6.21 -5.81 -11.09
N SER A 48 -6.02 -6.40 -12.27
CA SER A 48 -5.25 -5.85 -13.38
C SER A 48 -6.07 -5.23 -14.50
N ASP A 49 -7.38 -5.00 -14.34
CA ASP A 49 -8.20 -4.37 -15.37
C ASP A 49 -7.76 -2.90 -15.61
N PRO A 50 -7.25 -2.56 -16.82
CA PRO A 50 -6.75 -1.22 -17.12
C PRO A 50 -7.81 -0.13 -17.07
N SER A 51 -9.10 -0.45 -17.18
CA SER A 51 -10.18 0.55 -17.09
C SER A 51 -10.30 1.19 -15.71
N ASN A 52 -9.78 0.52 -14.67
CA ASN A 52 -9.74 1.01 -13.30
C ASN A 52 -8.47 1.83 -13.00
N TRP A 53 -7.69 2.14 -14.03
CA TRP A 53 -6.43 2.87 -13.92
C TRP A 53 -6.38 4.01 -14.93
N LEU A 54 -5.92 5.17 -14.47
CA LEU A 54 -5.56 6.27 -15.34
C LEU A 54 -4.08 6.13 -15.73
N LEU A 55 -3.86 5.58 -16.93
CA LEU A 55 -2.55 5.26 -17.50
C LEU A 55 -2.16 6.27 -18.60
N ALA A 56 -0.88 6.59 -18.70
CA ALA A 56 -0.32 7.20 -19.92
C ALA A 56 -0.23 6.14 -21.04
N PRO A 57 -0.15 6.56 -22.33
CA PRO A 57 -0.08 5.62 -23.45
C PRO A 57 1.07 4.59 -23.33
N PHE A 58 2.24 5.02 -22.84
CA PHE A 58 3.41 4.16 -22.65
C PHE A 58 3.32 3.23 -21.43
N GLN A 59 2.32 3.40 -20.56
CA GLN A 59 2.13 2.58 -19.36
C GLN A 59 1.22 1.38 -19.59
N THR A 60 0.93 1.08 -20.86
CA THR A 60 0.14 -0.07 -21.25
C THR A 60 0.84 -1.34 -20.78
N GLY A 61 0.13 -2.18 -20.02
CA GLY A 61 0.70 -3.41 -19.46
C GLY A 61 1.56 -3.23 -18.20
N GLU A 62 1.69 -2.02 -17.63
CA GLU A 62 2.52 -1.80 -16.43
C GLU A 62 1.82 -2.07 -15.09
N ILE A 63 0.51 -2.34 -15.07
CA ILE A 63 -0.23 -2.61 -13.82
C ILE A 63 0.39 -3.75 -12.98
N PRO A 64 0.85 -4.88 -13.56
CA PRO A 64 1.59 -5.90 -12.81
C PRO A 64 2.87 -5.35 -12.17
N THR A 65 3.60 -4.47 -12.86
CA THR A 65 4.80 -3.80 -12.33
C THR A 65 4.46 -2.91 -11.14
N PHE A 66 3.41 -2.08 -11.25
CA PHE A 66 2.96 -1.24 -10.13
C PHE A 66 2.51 -2.10 -8.94
N THR A 67 1.83 -3.21 -9.22
CA THR A 67 1.44 -4.21 -8.21
C THR A 67 2.66 -4.77 -7.50
N ALA A 68 3.70 -5.16 -8.24
CA ALA A 68 4.94 -5.66 -7.67
C ALA A 68 5.67 -4.58 -6.83
N HIS A 69 5.62 -3.30 -7.22
CA HIS A 69 6.17 -2.20 -6.40
C HIS A 69 5.47 -2.12 -5.04
N MET A 70 4.13 -2.15 -5.04
CA MET A 70 3.33 -2.12 -3.81
C MET A 70 3.59 -3.34 -2.93
N GLN A 71 3.57 -4.54 -3.50
CA GLN A 71 3.84 -5.78 -2.78
C GLN A 71 5.25 -5.81 -2.17
N ALA A 72 6.27 -5.31 -2.89
CA ALA A 72 7.62 -5.20 -2.35
C ALA A 72 7.70 -4.24 -1.16
N GLY A 73 7.03 -3.09 -1.23
CA GLY A 73 6.95 -2.13 -0.13
C GLY A 73 6.25 -2.70 1.11
N LEU A 74 5.09 -3.33 0.90
CA LEU A 74 4.33 -3.99 1.96
C LEU A 74 5.09 -5.16 2.59
N SER A 75 5.81 -5.95 1.80
CA SER A 75 6.60 -7.08 2.31
C SER A 75 7.75 -6.62 3.20
N LEU A 76 8.43 -5.53 2.81
CA LEU A 76 9.46 -4.92 3.66
C LEU A 76 8.88 -4.37 4.96
N LEU A 77 7.72 -3.71 4.91
CA LEU A 77 7.02 -3.21 6.09
C LEU A 77 6.56 -4.33 7.03
N ALA A 78 6.03 -5.42 6.49
CA ALA A 78 5.62 -6.58 7.28
C ALA A 78 6.83 -7.27 7.95
N SER A 79 8.00 -7.20 7.31
CA SER A 79 9.24 -7.81 7.82
C SER A 79 10.00 -6.91 8.82
N SER A 80 9.66 -5.60 8.91
CA SER A 80 10.31 -4.66 9.83
C SER A 80 9.74 -4.69 11.25
N GLY A 81 8.71 -5.50 11.49
CA GLY A 81 8.21 -5.81 12.84
C GLY A 81 8.58 -7.23 13.24
N ILE A 82 9.68 -7.40 13.96
CA ILE A 82 9.96 -8.66 14.69
C ILE A 82 10.24 -8.34 16.16
N THR A 83 9.27 -8.75 16.98
CA THR A 83 9.30 -9.10 18.41
C THR A 83 10.20 -8.25 19.31
N SER A 84 9.60 -7.26 19.97
CA SER A 84 10.01 -6.99 21.35
C SER A 84 9.67 -8.21 22.20
N GLU A 85 10.63 -8.68 23.00
CA GLU A 85 10.55 -9.83 23.90
C GLU A 85 9.39 -9.72 24.92
N ASN A 86 8.82 -8.52 25.04
CA ASN A 86 7.72 -8.16 25.92
C ASN A 86 6.35 -8.06 25.23
N GLY A 87 6.19 -8.57 23.99
CA GLY A 87 4.89 -8.66 23.31
C GLY A 87 4.34 -7.32 22.78
N GLY A 88 5.18 -6.28 22.69
CA GLY A 88 4.82 -5.02 22.05
C GLY A 88 5.08 -5.06 20.54
N GLU A 89 4.08 -4.72 19.73
CA GLU A 89 4.25 -4.46 18.29
C GLU A 89 4.97 -3.12 18.09
N SER A 90 6.29 -3.15 17.94
CA SER A 90 7.05 -2.00 17.45
C SER A 90 7.41 -2.19 15.99
N ASN A 91 6.98 -1.27 15.13
CA ASN A 91 7.39 -1.26 13.74
C ASN A 91 8.61 -0.34 13.56
N ASP A 92 9.73 -0.88 13.07
CA ASP A 92 10.95 -0.10 12.82
C ASP A 92 10.94 0.63 11.46
N ALA A 93 9.90 0.43 10.64
CA ALA A 93 9.79 1.10 9.34
C ALA A 93 8.51 1.91 9.14
N LEU A 94 8.64 2.94 8.30
CA LEU A 94 7.52 3.65 7.68
C LEU A 94 7.52 3.38 6.17
N LEU A 95 6.36 3.03 5.63
CA LEU A 95 6.12 2.93 4.20
C LEU A 95 5.44 4.20 3.70
N VAL A 96 5.99 4.82 2.67
CA VAL A 96 5.40 5.99 2.01
C VAL A 96 5.12 5.66 0.54
N PHE A 97 3.84 5.74 0.16
CA PHE A 97 3.47 5.88 -1.26
C PHE A 97 3.63 7.35 -1.64
N SER A 98 4.43 7.65 -2.66
CA SER A 98 4.77 9.03 -3.04
C SER A 98 4.42 9.27 -4.50
N GLY A 99 3.58 10.28 -4.73
CA GLY A 99 3.09 10.68 -6.04
C GLY A 99 1.86 11.57 -5.93
N SER A 100 1.88 12.70 -6.62
CA SER A 100 0.84 13.74 -6.60
C SER A 100 -0.33 13.42 -7.52
N LYS A 101 -1.27 14.36 -7.62
CA LYS A 101 -2.29 14.40 -8.68
C LYS A 101 -1.63 14.89 -9.97
N THR A 102 -1.26 13.95 -10.83
CA THR A 102 -0.58 14.22 -12.12
C THR A 102 -1.55 14.38 -13.28
N ARG A 103 -2.86 14.23 -13.02
CA ARG A 103 -3.90 14.12 -14.04
C ARG A 103 -5.12 14.97 -13.68
N PRO A 104 -5.59 15.87 -14.57
CA PRO A 104 -6.76 16.70 -14.32
C PRO A 104 -8.09 15.91 -14.28
N GLU A 105 -8.13 14.71 -14.88
CA GLU A 105 -9.34 13.90 -15.05
C GLU A 105 -9.93 13.39 -13.72
N ILE A 106 -9.11 13.32 -12.66
CA ILE A 106 -9.53 12.83 -11.35
C ILE A 106 -8.93 13.67 -10.23
N ASP A 107 -9.72 13.96 -9.18
CA ASP A 107 -9.21 14.58 -7.95
C ASP A 107 -8.67 13.55 -6.97
N LYS A 108 -7.62 12.84 -7.41
CA LYS A 108 -6.94 11.80 -6.63
C LYS A 108 -5.45 11.82 -6.95
N SER A 109 -4.61 11.69 -5.92
CA SER A 109 -3.17 11.52 -6.09
C SER A 109 -2.82 10.08 -6.48
N GLU A 110 -1.70 9.89 -7.16
CA GLU A 110 -1.16 8.56 -7.44
C GLU A 110 -0.92 7.78 -6.13
N ALA A 111 -0.37 8.43 -5.10
CA ALA A 111 -0.14 7.82 -3.79
C ALA A 111 -1.44 7.29 -3.16
N ARG A 112 -2.53 8.07 -3.22
CA ARG A 112 -3.83 7.62 -2.70
C ARG A 112 -4.39 6.46 -3.52
N GLY A 113 -4.27 6.52 -4.85
CA GLY A 113 -4.67 5.43 -5.73
C GLY A 113 -3.98 4.12 -5.38
N TYR A 114 -2.67 4.13 -5.15
CA TYR A 114 -1.92 2.94 -4.76
C TYR A 114 -2.41 2.35 -3.44
N LEU A 115 -2.66 3.19 -2.42
CA LEU A 115 -3.20 2.70 -1.14
C LEU A 115 -4.63 2.13 -1.30
N ASP A 116 -5.51 2.81 -2.03
CA ASP A 116 -6.86 2.33 -2.30
C ASP A 116 -6.82 0.96 -3.01
N PHE A 117 -5.87 0.78 -3.94
CA PHE A 117 -5.65 -0.49 -4.63
C PHE A 117 -5.14 -1.58 -3.68
N CYS A 118 -4.19 -1.27 -2.80
CA CYS A 118 -3.72 -2.21 -1.78
C CYS A 118 -4.87 -2.66 -0.85
N ILE A 119 -5.68 -1.73 -0.36
CA ILE A 119 -6.83 -2.00 0.53
C ILE A 119 -7.84 -2.90 -0.18
N ARG A 120 -8.19 -2.59 -1.44
CA ARG A 120 -9.14 -3.39 -2.22
C ARG A 120 -8.67 -4.83 -2.42
N ASN A 121 -7.36 -5.05 -2.51
CA ASN A 121 -6.76 -6.37 -2.66
C ASN A 121 -6.40 -7.01 -1.31
N GLU A 122 -6.91 -6.49 -0.20
CA GLU A 122 -6.64 -6.98 1.17
C GLU A 122 -5.13 -7.11 1.46
N PHE A 123 -4.36 -6.17 0.91
CA PHE A 123 -2.89 -6.18 0.94
C PHE A 123 -2.27 -7.51 0.48
N TRP A 124 -2.97 -8.28 -0.35
CA TRP A 124 -2.59 -9.63 -0.80
C TRP A 124 -2.30 -10.60 0.35
N GLY A 125 -2.87 -10.37 1.54
CA GLY A 125 -2.58 -11.14 2.76
C GLY A 125 -1.16 -10.95 3.32
N ILE A 126 -0.40 -9.99 2.77
CA ILE A 126 0.94 -9.59 3.24
C ILE A 126 0.82 -8.97 4.63
N LEU A 127 -0.12 -8.03 4.79
CA LEU A 127 -0.50 -7.51 6.10
C LEU A 127 -1.58 -8.40 6.71
N LYS A 128 -1.45 -8.69 8.01
CA LYS A 128 -2.44 -9.51 8.72
C LYS A 128 -3.56 -8.63 9.26
N PRO A 129 -4.84 -9.04 9.14
CA PRO A 129 -5.92 -8.39 9.86
C PRO A 129 -5.68 -8.42 11.36
N VAL A 130 -5.99 -7.33 12.06
CA VAL A 130 -6.00 -7.31 13.53
C VAL A 130 -7.13 -8.24 13.96
N SER A 131 -6.78 -9.31 14.67
CA SER A 131 -7.78 -10.26 15.17
C SER A 131 -8.46 -9.66 16.39
N ASP A 132 -9.76 -9.37 16.32
CA ASP A 132 -10.55 -9.21 17.54
C ASP A 132 -10.45 -10.53 18.31
N GLY A 133 -9.96 -10.47 19.55
CA GLY A 133 -9.54 -11.62 20.36
C GLY A 133 -10.64 -12.61 20.79
N ASN A 134 -11.58 -12.98 19.93
CA ASN A 134 -12.49 -14.09 20.15
C ASN A 134 -11.98 -15.35 19.44
N GLN A 135 -11.08 -16.06 20.13
CA GLN A 135 -10.85 -17.47 19.84
C GLN A 135 -12.16 -18.24 20.10
N THR A 136 -12.77 -18.76 19.05
CA THR A 136 -13.51 -20.01 19.14
C THR A 136 -12.83 -21.02 18.25
N SER A 137 -11.96 -21.82 18.86
CA SER A 137 -11.45 -23.04 18.26
C SER A 137 -12.62 -23.96 17.97
N GLN A 138 -12.93 -24.18 16.68
CA GLN A 138 -13.64 -25.39 16.26
C GLN A 138 -12.73 -26.18 15.33
N SER A 139 -12.07 -27.15 15.95
CA SER A 139 -11.60 -28.38 15.33
C SER A 139 -12.76 -29.03 14.57
N SER A 140 -12.70 -29.05 13.25
CA SER A 140 -13.64 -29.82 12.43
C SER A 140 -13.00 -31.16 12.10
N GLU A 141 -13.37 -32.15 12.90
CA GLU A 141 -13.14 -33.57 12.66
C GLU A 141 -13.78 -34.01 11.34
N SER A 142 -13.05 -34.84 10.61
CA SER A 142 -13.52 -35.61 9.46
C SER A 142 -14.57 -36.65 9.87
N LYS A 143 -15.72 -36.67 9.21
CA LYS A 143 -16.52 -37.91 9.06
C LYS A 143 -17.03 -38.06 7.63
N LEU A 144 -16.60 -39.17 7.03
CA LEU A 144 -17.27 -39.88 5.94
C LEU A 144 -18.71 -40.21 6.35
N ASP A 145 -19.66 -40.12 5.42
CA ASP A 145 -20.50 -41.28 5.10
C ASP A 145 -21.20 -41.17 3.74
N GLN A 146 -21.37 -42.35 3.14
CA GLN A 146 -21.85 -42.67 1.79
C GLN A 146 -23.39 -42.73 1.74
N ASN A 147 -24.03 -42.42 0.60
CA ASN A 147 -24.72 -43.38 -0.30
C ASN A 147 -25.86 -42.80 -1.17
N GLN A 148 -25.76 -43.12 -2.47
CA GLN A 148 -26.77 -43.67 -3.40
C GLN A 148 -28.05 -42.89 -3.79
N ASN A 149 -27.96 -42.25 -4.96
CA ASN A 149 -28.69 -42.51 -6.23
C ASN A 149 -30.01 -43.32 -6.23
N GLN A 150 -31.10 -42.75 -6.80
CA GLN A 150 -31.97 -43.34 -7.86
C GLN A 150 -33.25 -42.50 -8.20
N ASN A 151 -33.24 -41.78 -9.33
CA ASN A 151 -34.12 -41.82 -10.54
C ASN A 151 -35.70 -41.75 -10.50
N PRO A 152 -36.43 -41.50 -11.63
CA PRO A 152 -37.21 -40.24 -11.83
C PRO A 152 -38.67 -40.34 -12.39
N THR A 153 -39.33 -39.16 -12.56
CA THR A 153 -40.47 -38.76 -13.45
C THR A 153 -41.94 -39.23 -13.18
N PRO A 154 -43.02 -38.65 -13.78
CA PRO A 154 -43.31 -37.27 -14.27
C PRO A 154 -44.76 -36.73 -13.95
N ILE A 155 -45.13 -35.60 -14.59
CA ILE A 155 -46.47 -35.13 -15.06
C ILE A 155 -47.31 -34.18 -14.14
N LEU A 156 -47.45 -32.89 -14.52
CA LEU A 156 -48.65 -32.26 -15.15
C LEU A 156 -48.56 -30.71 -15.10
N ASN A 157 -48.59 -30.07 -16.27
CA ASN A 157 -48.97 -28.67 -16.41
C ASN A 157 -50.50 -28.54 -16.41
N PRO A 158 -51.04 -27.39 -15.96
CA PRO A 158 -52.01 -26.71 -16.80
C PRO A 158 -51.73 -25.21 -17.00
N ASP A 159 -52.35 -24.72 -18.06
CA ASP A 159 -52.23 -23.46 -18.81
C ASP A 159 -52.74 -22.18 -18.09
N PRO A 160 -52.60 -20.97 -18.69
CA PRO A 160 -52.41 -19.69 -18.00
C PRO A 160 -53.70 -18.87 -17.80
N PRO A 161 -53.59 -17.72 -17.11
CA PRO A 161 -54.28 -16.52 -17.60
C PRO A 161 -53.41 -15.25 -17.60
N HIS A 162 -53.76 -14.38 -18.55
CA HIS A 162 -53.23 -13.05 -18.85
C HIS A 162 -53.98 -11.98 -17.97
N PRO A 163 -53.80 -10.66 -18.20
CA PRO A 163 -52.79 -9.72 -17.68
C PRO A 163 -53.35 -8.73 -16.62
N GLY A 164 -52.45 -8.02 -15.92
CA GLY A 164 -52.74 -6.71 -15.30
C GLY A 164 -52.51 -6.64 -13.79
N GLY A 165 -51.56 -5.80 -13.36
CA GLY A 165 -51.36 -5.44 -11.95
C GLY A 165 -50.01 -4.79 -11.71
N ASP A 166 -49.99 -3.47 -11.60
CA ASP A 166 -48.85 -2.65 -11.17
C ASP A 166 -48.35 -3.09 -9.78
N ILE A 167 -47.08 -3.49 -9.66
CA ILE A 167 -46.42 -3.72 -8.37
C ILE A 167 -45.09 -2.97 -8.32
N LYS A 168 -45.20 -1.83 -7.64
CA LYS A 168 -44.22 -1.06 -6.86
C LYS A 168 -42.78 -1.59 -6.82
N ASP A 169 -41.92 -0.73 -7.34
CA ASP A 169 -40.51 -0.56 -7.02
C ASP A 169 -40.23 -0.89 -5.56
N SER A 170 -39.54 -2.01 -5.34
CA SER A 170 -38.94 -2.37 -4.07
C SER A 170 -37.50 -2.75 -4.36
N THR A 171 -36.67 -1.72 -4.45
CA THR A 171 -35.21 -1.82 -4.33
C THR A 171 -34.89 -2.69 -3.12
N PRO A 172 -34.17 -3.82 -3.28
CA PRO A 172 -33.69 -4.55 -2.11
C PRO A 172 -32.70 -3.65 -1.39
N ALA A 173 -32.95 -3.42 -0.10
CA ALA A 173 -32.07 -2.70 0.80
C ALA A 173 -30.64 -3.26 0.68
N VAL A 174 -29.72 -2.39 0.26
CA VAL A 174 -28.28 -2.63 0.32
C VAL A 174 -27.95 -3.00 1.76
N LYS A 175 -27.41 -4.21 1.97
CA LYS A 175 -26.92 -4.66 3.28
C LYS A 175 -25.87 -3.67 3.78
N ALA A 176 -26.01 -3.24 5.02
CA ALA A 176 -25.08 -2.36 5.71
C ALA A 176 -23.64 -2.85 5.55
N GLU A 177 -22.76 -1.96 5.11
CA GLU A 177 -21.33 -2.19 5.00
C GLU A 177 -20.79 -2.50 6.41
N GLY A 178 -20.10 -3.64 6.56
CA GLY A 178 -19.45 -3.99 7.82
C GLY A 178 -18.34 -2.99 8.16
N GLU A 179 -17.99 -2.90 9.45
CA GLU A 179 -16.87 -2.07 9.91
C GLU A 179 -15.59 -2.38 9.11
N PRO A 180 -14.79 -1.35 8.74
CA PRO A 180 -13.60 -1.55 7.92
C PRO A 180 -12.57 -2.41 8.66
N ILE A 181 -12.11 -3.47 7.99
CA ILE A 181 -11.06 -4.38 8.50
C ILE A 181 -9.78 -3.56 8.75
N GLN A 182 -9.25 -3.64 9.98
CA GLN A 182 -7.96 -3.06 10.33
C GLN A 182 -6.84 -4.09 10.13
N TYR A 183 -5.66 -3.62 9.72
CA TYR A 183 -4.49 -4.46 9.49
C TYR A 183 -3.31 -4.06 10.39
N HIS A 184 -2.53 -5.03 10.82
CA HIS A 184 -1.23 -4.78 11.44
C HIS A 184 -0.36 -3.95 10.48
N HIS A 185 0.44 -3.04 11.04
CA HIS A 185 1.27 -2.05 10.32
C HIS A 185 0.54 -0.99 9.50
N GLN A 186 -0.80 -0.98 9.45
CA GLN A 186 -1.55 0.01 8.68
C GLN A 186 -1.27 1.46 9.11
N SER A 187 -1.01 1.68 10.41
CA SER A 187 -0.62 2.98 10.96
C SER A 187 0.78 3.45 10.53
N SER A 188 1.61 2.56 9.97
CA SER A 188 2.94 2.87 9.45
C SER A 188 2.95 3.14 7.94
N ILE A 189 1.78 3.12 7.29
CA ILE A 189 1.62 3.46 5.88
C ILE A 189 1.19 4.92 5.77
N HIS A 190 1.99 5.72 5.08
CA HIS A 190 1.76 7.14 4.86
C HIS A 190 1.70 7.47 3.37
N LEU A 191 1.13 8.64 3.07
CA LEU A 191 1.00 9.16 1.72
C LEU A 191 1.78 10.47 1.60
N ASP A 192 2.57 10.58 0.54
CA ASP A 192 3.02 11.86 0.02
C ASP A 192 2.26 12.19 -1.27
N ASN A 193 1.39 13.20 -1.18
CA ASN A 193 0.52 13.63 -2.27
C ASN A 193 1.08 14.83 -3.05
N GLN A 194 2.34 15.21 -2.85
CA GLN A 194 2.92 16.42 -3.43
C GLN A 194 3.96 16.15 -4.53
N ALA A 195 4.47 14.92 -4.65
CA ALA A 195 5.51 14.62 -5.60
C ALA A 195 5.06 14.70 -7.07
N LEU A 196 5.62 15.66 -7.81
CA LEU A 196 5.35 15.87 -9.24
C LEU A 196 6.43 15.26 -10.15
N ASP A 197 7.55 14.81 -9.59
CA ASP A 197 8.64 14.18 -10.32
C ASP A 197 9.42 13.19 -9.45
N SER A 198 10.42 12.54 -10.06
CA SER A 198 11.28 11.56 -9.40
C SER A 198 12.16 12.10 -8.26
N TYR A 199 12.49 13.39 -8.25
CA TYR A 199 13.28 13.99 -7.16
C TYR A 199 12.38 14.26 -5.95
N HIS A 200 11.19 14.82 -6.19
CA HIS A 200 10.17 15.01 -5.17
C HIS A 200 9.72 13.71 -4.51
N ASN A 201 9.69 12.61 -5.29
CA ASN A 201 9.42 11.27 -4.79
C ASN A 201 10.39 10.80 -3.68
N ILE A 202 11.52 11.48 -3.48
CA ILE A 202 12.46 11.22 -2.37
C ILE A 202 12.41 12.33 -1.33
N LEU A 203 12.45 13.60 -1.77
CA LEU A 203 12.53 14.73 -0.88
C LEU A 203 11.33 14.80 0.08
N PHE A 204 10.10 14.67 -0.42
CA PHE A 204 8.91 14.83 0.43
C PHE A 204 8.74 13.69 1.42
N PRO A 205 8.93 12.40 1.06
CA PRO A 205 8.93 11.32 2.05
C PRO A 205 10.01 11.46 3.13
N LEU A 206 11.21 11.96 2.79
CA LEU A 206 12.25 12.26 3.77
C LEU A 206 11.81 13.34 4.77
N LEU A 207 11.18 14.41 4.29
CA LEU A 207 10.64 15.46 5.14
C LEU A 207 9.47 14.96 6.00
N LEU A 208 8.60 14.12 5.44
CA LEU A 208 7.50 13.48 6.15
C LEU A 208 8.04 12.62 7.30
N PHE A 209 9.05 11.78 7.02
CA PHE A 209 9.69 10.94 8.03
C PHE A 209 10.32 11.77 9.14
N HIS A 210 11.04 12.84 8.80
CA HIS A 210 11.64 13.73 9.79
C HIS A 210 10.58 14.46 10.63
N THR A 211 9.46 14.84 10.02
CA THR A 211 8.34 15.46 10.74
C THR A 211 7.70 14.48 11.73
N HIS A 212 7.60 13.20 11.36
CA HIS A 212 7.00 12.17 12.21
C HIS A 212 7.93 11.69 13.35
N THR A 213 9.22 11.55 13.07
CA THR A 213 10.18 10.92 14.01
C THR A 213 11.11 11.93 14.69
N HIS A 214 11.22 13.15 14.17
CA HIS A 214 12.25 14.14 14.52
C HIS A 214 13.68 13.64 14.30
N THR A 215 13.86 12.65 13.44
CA THR A 215 15.16 12.07 13.05
C THR A 215 15.17 11.79 11.55
N TRP A 216 16.35 11.72 10.95
CA TRP A 216 16.49 11.22 9.58
C TRP A 216 16.54 9.69 9.59
N PRO A 217 16.01 9.01 8.56
CA PRO A 217 16.07 7.56 8.51
C PRO A 217 17.53 7.09 8.45
N SER A 218 17.83 6.01 9.17
CA SER A 218 19.13 5.33 9.12
C SER A 218 19.25 4.44 7.89
N LEU A 219 18.12 4.01 7.33
CA LEU A 219 18.04 3.26 6.09
C LEU A 219 16.93 3.85 5.21
N LEU A 220 17.24 4.13 3.96
CA LEU A 220 16.30 4.54 2.92
C LEU A 220 16.17 3.41 1.90
N THR A 221 14.96 2.93 1.63
CA THR A 221 14.69 2.00 0.53
C THR A 221 13.77 2.64 -0.50
N ILE A 222 14.21 2.64 -1.76
CA ILE A 222 13.47 3.23 -2.88
C ILE A 222 13.01 2.10 -3.79
N ILE A 223 11.70 2.04 -4.04
CA ILE A 223 11.06 1.05 -4.90
C ILE A 223 10.44 1.76 -6.09
N THR A 224 10.93 1.44 -7.28
CA THR A 224 10.47 2.04 -8.55
C THR A 224 11.00 1.20 -9.72
N HIS A 225 10.85 1.71 -10.94
CA HIS A 225 11.42 1.11 -12.15
C HIS A 225 12.95 0.99 -12.07
N ALA A 226 13.50 -0.18 -12.44
CA ALA A 226 14.93 -0.44 -12.41
C ALA A 226 15.71 0.44 -13.38
N PHE A 227 15.15 0.72 -14.57
CA PHE A 227 15.75 1.65 -15.53
C PHE A 227 15.95 3.08 -14.96
N LYS A 228 15.22 3.47 -13.90
CA LYS A 228 15.39 4.77 -13.23
C LYS A 228 16.57 4.80 -12.26
N ARG A 229 17.20 3.66 -11.94
CA ARG A 229 18.31 3.56 -10.98
C ARG A 229 19.40 4.60 -11.21
N PRO A 230 19.93 4.83 -12.44
CA PRO A 230 20.95 5.84 -12.66
C PRO A 230 20.49 7.22 -12.18
N ARG A 231 19.28 7.65 -12.57
CA ARG A 231 18.72 8.95 -12.19
C ARG A 231 18.66 9.14 -10.67
N PHE A 232 18.19 8.14 -9.93
CA PHE A 232 18.08 8.24 -8.47
C PHE A 232 19.45 8.20 -7.80
N MET A 233 20.31 7.25 -8.17
CA MET A 233 21.54 6.97 -7.45
C MET A 233 22.68 7.93 -7.81
N THR A 234 22.71 8.48 -9.02
CA THR A 234 23.78 9.38 -9.48
C THR A 234 23.40 10.85 -9.45
N LEU A 235 22.10 11.19 -9.48
CA LEU A 235 21.64 12.58 -9.46
C LEU A 235 20.92 12.93 -8.15
N HIS A 236 19.81 12.25 -7.84
CA HIS A 236 18.91 12.67 -6.74
C HIS A 236 19.53 12.46 -5.36
N ILE A 237 20.05 11.28 -5.08
CA ILE A 237 20.68 10.96 -3.78
C ILE A 237 21.89 11.87 -3.50
N PRO A 238 22.82 12.07 -4.45
CA PRO A 238 23.90 13.05 -4.28
C PRO A 238 23.42 14.49 -4.10
N ALA A 239 22.38 14.92 -4.83
CA ALA A 239 21.82 16.27 -4.69
C ALA A 239 21.26 16.53 -3.29
N LEU A 240 20.63 15.52 -2.68
CA LEU A 240 20.16 15.55 -1.29
C LEU A 240 21.29 15.40 -0.26
N ARG A 241 22.53 15.12 -0.70
CA ARG A 241 23.67 14.75 0.16
C ARG A 241 23.36 13.57 1.09
N TYR A 242 22.46 12.68 0.67
CA TYR A 242 22.09 11.52 1.47
C TYR A 242 23.18 10.43 1.31
N PRO A 243 23.66 9.81 2.38
CA PRO A 243 24.77 8.86 2.31
C PRO A 243 24.37 7.61 1.52
N ALA A 244 25.02 7.38 0.37
CA ALA A 244 24.67 6.31 -0.57
C ALA A 244 24.70 4.89 0.07
N HIS A 245 25.58 4.64 1.05
CA HIS A 245 25.64 3.36 1.76
C HIS A 245 24.41 3.07 2.64
N ARG A 246 23.57 4.08 2.90
CA ARG A 246 22.29 3.96 3.60
C ARG A 246 21.10 3.86 2.65
N VAL A 247 21.34 3.73 1.34
CA VAL A 247 20.28 3.65 0.33
C VAL A 247 20.24 2.25 -0.26
N ARG A 248 19.09 1.60 -0.15
CA ARG A 248 18.74 0.40 -0.93
C ARG A 248 17.83 0.82 -2.07
N PHE A 249 18.11 0.33 -3.26
CA PHE A 249 17.26 0.58 -4.43
C PHE A 249 16.72 -0.76 -4.93
N VAL A 250 15.40 -0.89 -4.97
CA VAL A 250 14.67 -2.05 -5.47
C VAL A 250 14.06 -1.63 -6.81
N GLY A 251 14.68 -2.09 -7.89
CA GLY A 251 14.24 -1.83 -9.25
C GLY A 251 13.38 -2.98 -9.75
N ILE A 252 12.16 -2.69 -10.20
CA ILE A 252 11.26 -3.68 -10.80
C ILE A 252 10.69 -3.06 -12.09
N ASP A 253 11.02 -3.65 -13.23
CA ASP A 253 10.58 -3.19 -14.54
C ASP A 253 9.45 -4.06 -15.10
N PRO A 254 8.67 -3.54 -16.07
CA PRO A 254 7.73 -4.35 -16.84
C PRO A 254 8.42 -5.51 -17.55
N GLU A 255 7.66 -6.60 -17.76
CA GLU A 255 8.20 -7.81 -18.37
C GLU A 255 8.88 -7.53 -19.71
N TYR A 256 8.28 -6.66 -20.54
CA TYR A 256 8.77 -6.29 -21.87
C TYR A 256 10.07 -5.47 -21.88
N MET A 257 10.55 -4.99 -20.74
CA MET A 257 11.83 -4.26 -20.61
C MET A 257 12.99 -5.17 -20.17
N ARG A 258 12.80 -6.49 -20.16
CA ARG A 258 13.90 -7.41 -19.86
C ARG A 258 14.86 -7.48 -21.04
N GLU A 259 16.15 -7.51 -20.73
CA GLU A 259 17.22 -7.67 -21.71
C GLU A 259 17.00 -8.96 -22.51
N GLY A 260 16.70 -8.81 -23.81
CA GLY A 260 16.37 -9.91 -24.72
C GLY A 260 14.92 -9.99 -25.23
N ASP A 261 14.01 -9.11 -24.77
CA ASP A 261 12.65 -9.00 -25.33
C ASP A 261 12.63 -8.09 -26.57
N GLU A 262 11.85 -8.44 -27.61
CA GLU A 262 11.81 -7.73 -28.91
C GLU A 262 11.51 -6.23 -28.80
N MET A 263 10.77 -5.80 -27.77
CA MET A 263 10.42 -4.38 -27.52
C MET A 263 11.49 -3.61 -26.73
N PHE A 264 12.57 -4.24 -26.29
CA PHE A 264 13.69 -3.56 -25.61
C PHE A 264 14.61 -2.85 -26.62
N ASP A 265 14.68 -3.37 -27.85
CA ASP A 265 15.60 -2.93 -28.89
C ASP A 265 14.98 -1.94 -29.91
N GLU A 266 13.69 -1.59 -29.76
CA GLU A 266 12.97 -0.57 -30.55
C GLU A 266 12.85 0.78 -29.83
#